data_AF-S6A407-F1
#
_entry.id   AF-S6A407-F1
#
_cell.length_a   1.000
_cell.length_b   1.000
_cell.length_c   1.000
_cell.angle_alpha   90.00
_cell.angle_beta   90.00
_cell.angle_gamma   90.00
#
_symmetry.space_group_name_H-M   'P 1'
#
loop_
_entity.id
_entity.type
_entity.pdbx_description
1 polymer ?
#
loop_
_entity_poly.entity_id
_entity_poly.type
_entity_poly.pdbx_seq_one_letter_code
_entity_poly.pdbx_strand_id
1 'polypeptide(L)'
;MERWFYTHAPSFLSNDIQPKAVCVDEFAFRKGHDYGVAIMDAETGEVYALEAGKNEEAIGRVLAPVSDSVQYVVSDLAPAMKKAIQGACPEAKHVVDYFHVIQLFTEALDRCRKSFGKGNKKHGHVRYVCRLLTQRPEKLTEEERQTVREWQKESDSLQAVYQSLQHFRYVSKIQNERQAKRRLNAWVHRYLFCPCSAVRAIAKSLVKRTDEIISCILSPYSNGKMEGTNNKIKLMKRRGYGYRNIQRFALRVRLETANILS
;
A
#
# COMPACT_ATOMS: atom_id res chain seq x y z
N MET A 1 -28.02 26.13 -7.27
CA MET A 1 -27.75 25.22 -6.12
C MET A 1 -26.27 24.85 -6.01
N GLU A 2 -25.62 24.32 -7.06
CA GLU A 2 -24.17 23.97 -6.98
C GLU A 2 -23.22 25.15 -6.72
N ARG A 3 -23.46 26.34 -7.31
CA ARG A 3 -22.56 27.49 -7.15
C ARG A 3 -22.48 27.96 -5.69
N TRP A 4 -23.62 27.99 -5.00
CA TRP A 4 -23.71 28.33 -3.57
C TRP A 4 -22.92 27.35 -2.70
N PHE A 5 -23.03 26.04 -2.98
CA PHE A 5 -22.30 25.00 -2.27
C PHE A 5 -20.79 25.26 -2.36
N TYR A 6 -20.23 25.46 -3.54
CA TYR A 6 -18.79 25.68 -3.69
C TYR A 6 -18.30 27.02 -3.14
N THR A 7 -19.18 28.01 -2.96
CA THR A 7 -18.84 29.29 -2.31
C THR A 7 -18.73 29.15 -0.79
N HIS A 8 -19.61 28.38 -0.14
CA HIS A 8 -19.67 28.30 1.33
C HIS A 8 -19.01 27.05 1.89
N ALA A 9 -18.90 25.98 1.12
CA ALA A 9 -18.25 24.73 1.52
C ALA A 9 -16.89 24.92 2.23
N PRO A 10 -16.00 25.85 1.81
CA PRO A 10 -14.73 26.05 2.52
C PRO A 10 -14.88 26.50 3.97
N SER A 11 -15.97 27.20 4.34
CA SER A 11 -16.18 27.68 5.71
C SER A 11 -16.56 26.57 6.69
N PHE A 12 -16.94 25.38 6.20
CA PHE A 12 -17.27 24.22 7.02
C PHE A 12 -16.07 23.29 7.25
N LEU A 13 -14.92 23.59 6.64
CA LEU A 13 -13.71 22.78 6.77
C LEU A 13 -12.77 23.45 7.77
N SER A 14 -12.23 22.68 8.70
CA SER A 14 -11.15 23.18 9.54
C SER A 14 -9.92 23.46 8.68
N ASN A 15 -9.28 24.60 8.94
CA ASN A 15 -7.96 24.93 8.40
C ASN A 15 -6.84 24.58 9.40
N ASP A 16 -7.18 24.21 10.63
CA ASP A 16 -6.22 23.75 11.63
C ASP A 16 -6.06 22.23 11.50
N ILE A 17 -5.19 21.83 10.59
CA ILE A 17 -4.93 20.44 10.23
C ILE A 17 -3.57 20.05 10.81
N GLN A 18 -3.56 19.34 11.94
CA GLN A 18 -2.32 18.89 12.60
C GLN A 18 -2.33 17.38 12.85
N PRO A 19 -2.42 16.55 11.79
CA PRO A 19 -2.47 15.10 11.94
C PRO A 19 -1.12 14.58 12.40
N LYS A 20 -1.15 13.63 13.34
CA LYS A 20 0.05 12.89 13.73
C LYS A 20 0.55 11.98 12.61
N ALA A 21 -0.38 11.40 11.85
CA ALA A 21 -0.08 10.47 10.76
C ALA A 21 -1.05 10.66 9.59
N VAL A 22 -0.52 10.59 8.37
CA VAL A 22 -1.30 10.69 7.14
C VAL A 22 -1.03 9.52 6.21
N CYS A 23 -2.03 9.12 5.46
CA CYS A 23 -1.94 8.21 4.33
C CYS A 23 -1.96 9.00 3.03
N VAL A 24 -1.07 8.67 2.09
CA VAL A 24 -0.98 9.25 0.76
C VAL A 24 -1.14 8.14 -0.27
N ASP A 25 -2.09 8.32 -1.19
CA ASP A 25 -2.38 7.31 -2.22
C ASP A 25 -2.83 7.92 -3.54
N GLU A 26 -2.59 7.19 -4.63
CA GLU A 26 -3.05 7.54 -5.97
C GLU A 26 -4.50 7.10 -6.16
N PHE A 27 -5.30 7.97 -6.78
CA PHE A 27 -6.65 7.61 -7.22
C PHE A 27 -6.86 7.97 -8.68
N ALA A 28 -7.58 7.12 -9.42
CA ALA A 28 -8.02 7.48 -10.76
C ALA A 28 -9.08 8.59 -10.65
N PHE A 29 -8.87 9.75 -11.27
CA PHE A 29 -9.86 10.83 -11.33
C PHE A 29 -10.88 10.57 -12.46
N ARG A 30 -10.42 10.32 -13.69
CA ARG A 30 -11.26 9.92 -14.84
C ARG A 30 -10.76 8.60 -15.45
N LYS A 31 -11.59 7.98 -16.31
CA LYS A 31 -11.15 6.86 -17.14
C LYS A 31 -10.13 7.37 -18.17
N GLY A 32 -9.07 6.60 -18.43
CA GLY A 32 -8.08 6.95 -19.45
C GLY A 32 -6.80 7.63 -18.94
N HIS A 33 -6.32 7.27 -17.74
CA HIS A 33 -5.04 7.71 -17.15
C HIS A 33 -4.99 9.12 -16.54
N ASP A 34 -6.13 9.72 -16.21
CA ASP A 34 -6.16 10.90 -15.33
C ASP A 34 -6.09 10.44 -13.87
N TYR A 35 -4.92 10.56 -13.24
CA TYR A 35 -4.71 10.24 -11.83
C TYR A 35 -4.62 11.51 -10.97
N GLY A 36 -4.98 11.38 -9.70
CA GLY A 36 -4.74 12.36 -8.66
C GLY A 36 -4.11 11.70 -7.43
N VAL A 37 -3.66 12.51 -6.50
CA VAL A 37 -3.14 12.07 -5.20
C VAL A 37 -4.05 12.60 -4.11
N ALA A 38 -4.41 11.75 -3.15
CA ALA A 38 -5.16 12.11 -1.97
C ALA A 38 -4.31 11.96 -0.73
N ILE A 39 -4.44 12.90 0.20
CA ILE A 39 -3.90 12.82 1.55
C ILE A 39 -5.04 12.72 2.55
N MET A 40 -4.92 11.78 3.48
CA MET A 40 -5.96 11.46 4.45
C MET A 40 -5.34 11.24 5.82
N ASP A 41 -5.99 11.68 6.88
CA ASP A 41 -5.62 11.34 8.25
C ASP A 41 -5.66 9.82 8.46
N ALA A 42 -4.58 9.22 8.97
CA ALA A 42 -4.48 7.78 9.18
C ALA A 42 -5.35 7.27 10.35
N GLU A 43 -5.74 8.15 11.28
CA GLU A 43 -6.54 7.87 12.47
C GLU A 43 -8.03 8.17 12.25
N THR A 44 -8.40 9.29 11.66
CA THR A 44 -9.82 9.67 11.47
C THR A 44 -10.37 9.17 10.14
N GLY A 45 -9.53 9.05 9.11
CA GLY A 45 -9.96 8.78 7.74
C GLY A 45 -10.51 10.02 7.01
N GLU A 46 -10.36 11.21 7.60
CA GLU A 46 -10.68 12.48 6.97
C GLU A 46 -9.70 12.78 5.84
N VAL A 47 -10.21 13.21 4.69
CA VAL A 47 -9.36 13.61 3.56
C VAL A 47 -9.07 15.10 3.66
N TYR A 48 -7.78 15.48 3.65
CA TYR A 48 -7.37 16.87 3.79
C TYR A 48 -7.17 17.57 2.44
N ALA A 49 -6.60 16.88 1.47
CA ALA A 49 -6.37 17.44 0.14
C ALA A 49 -6.42 16.38 -0.95
N LEU A 50 -6.82 16.81 -2.15
CA LEU A 50 -6.72 16.03 -3.37
C LEU A 50 -6.13 16.92 -4.45
N GLU A 51 -5.11 16.43 -5.15
CA GLU A 51 -4.47 17.15 -6.24
C GLU A 51 -4.48 16.35 -7.53
N ALA A 52 -4.41 17.07 -8.65
CA ALA A 52 -4.31 16.46 -9.97
C ALA A 52 -2.88 16.07 -10.27
N GLY A 53 -2.73 14.94 -10.97
CA GLY A 53 -1.43 14.35 -11.25
C GLY A 53 -0.95 13.46 -10.11
N LYS A 54 0.15 12.76 -10.38
CA LYS A 54 0.79 11.79 -9.47
C LYS A 54 2.31 11.87 -9.47
N ASN A 55 2.84 12.97 -10.01
CA ASN A 55 4.26 13.24 -9.98
C ASN A 55 4.68 13.72 -8.59
N GLU A 56 5.99 13.82 -8.38
CA GLU A 56 6.56 14.26 -7.10
C GLU A 56 6.05 15.65 -6.67
N GLU A 57 5.81 16.55 -7.63
CA GLU A 57 5.27 17.88 -7.36
C GLU A 57 3.83 17.84 -6.82
N ALA A 58 2.96 17.01 -7.39
CA ALA A 58 1.59 16.85 -6.92
C ALA A 58 1.55 16.28 -5.50
N ILE A 59 2.42 15.30 -5.22
CA ILE A 59 2.58 14.70 -3.89
C ILE A 59 3.11 15.76 -2.89
N GLY A 60 4.11 16.55 -3.29
CA GLY A 60 4.62 17.65 -2.47
C GLY A 60 3.55 18.70 -2.14
N ARG A 61 2.72 19.07 -3.12
CA ARG A 61 1.62 20.03 -2.91
C ARG A 61 0.57 19.53 -1.91
N VAL A 62 0.20 18.24 -1.93
CA VAL A 62 -0.76 17.71 -0.95
C VAL A 62 -0.16 17.55 0.44
N LEU A 63 1.15 17.36 0.56
CA LEU A 63 1.85 17.21 1.84
C LEU A 63 2.22 18.54 2.48
N ALA A 64 2.41 19.60 1.70
CA ALA A 64 2.83 20.91 2.18
C ALA A 64 1.99 21.46 3.35
N PRO A 65 0.65 21.30 3.40
CA PRO A 65 -0.14 21.79 4.52
C PRO A 65 0.12 21.08 5.86
N VAL A 66 0.74 19.89 5.85
CA VAL A 66 0.98 19.07 7.04
C VAL A 66 2.46 18.79 7.28
N SER A 67 3.35 19.41 6.51
CA SER A 67 4.79 19.09 6.49
C SER A 67 5.44 19.18 7.87
N ASP A 68 5.00 20.17 8.66
CA ASP A 68 5.63 20.54 9.91
C ASP A 68 5.04 19.79 11.12
N SER A 69 3.82 19.26 11.00
CA SER A 69 3.10 18.59 12.09
C SER A 69 3.16 17.06 12.00
N VAL A 70 3.31 16.51 10.79
CA VAL A 70 3.15 15.08 10.57
C VAL A 70 4.38 14.28 11.02
N GLN A 71 4.15 13.24 11.82
CA GLN A 71 5.20 12.35 12.31
C GLN A 71 5.35 11.10 11.45
N TYR A 72 4.27 10.67 10.79
CA TYR A 72 4.24 9.47 9.94
C TYR A 72 3.52 9.72 8.63
N VAL A 73 4.14 9.33 7.52
CA VAL A 73 3.49 9.32 6.21
C VAL A 73 3.41 7.87 5.75
N VAL A 74 2.21 7.39 5.49
CA VAL A 74 1.95 6.04 5.00
C VAL A 74 1.70 6.10 3.50
N SER A 75 2.40 5.29 2.70
CA SER A 75 2.15 5.21 1.25
C SER A 75 2.42 3.81 0.69
N ASP A 76 2.13 3.63 -0.60
CA ASP A 76 2.57 2.45 -1.34
C ASP A 76 4.10 2.42 -1.58
N LEU A 77 4.54 1.43 -2.36
CA LEU A 77 5.94 1.22 -2.75
C LEU A 77 6.34 1.98 -4.04
N ALA A 78 5.58 2.97 -4.50
CA ALA A 78 5.95 3.73 -5.69
C ALA A 78 7.28 4.51 -5.45
N PRO A 79 8.19 4.58 -6.42
CA PRO A 79 9.42 5.37 -6.29
C PRO A 79 9.16 6.87 -6.09
N ALA A 80 8.16 7.42 -6.78
CA ALA A 80 7.77 8.83 -6.67
C ALA A 80 7.34 9.21 -5.25
N MET A 81 6.62 8.32 -4.55
CA MET A 81 6.19 8.55 -3.17
C MET A 81 7.38 8.75 -2.23
N LYS A 82 8.37 7.85 -2.26
CA LYS A 82 9.56 7.95 -1.39
C LYS A 82 10.26 9.29 -1.57
N LYS A 83 10.56 9.67 -2.82
CA LYS A 83 11.29 10.90 -3.11
C LYS A 83 10.49 12.16 -2.75
N ALA A 84 9.20 12.17 -3.04
CA ALA A 84 8.33 13.30 -2.71
C ALA A 84 8.14 13.47 -1.20
N ILE A 85 7.93 12.37 -0.46
CA ILE A 85 7.78 12.40 1.00
C ILE A 85 9.07 12.89 1.66
N GLN A 86 10.24 12.38 1.24
CA GLN A 86 11.53 12.84 1.76
C GLN A 86 11.77 14.34 1.50
N GLY A 87 11.29 14.86 0.37
CA GLY A 87 11.39 16.28 0.04
C GLY A 87 10.40 17.17 0.81
N ALA A 88 9.17 16.71 1.01
CA ALA A 88 8.09 17.50 1.60
C ALA A 88 8.02 17.39 3.14
N CYS A 89 8.33 16.21 3.68
CA CYS A 89 8.23 15.89 5.12
C CYS A 89 9.52 15.17 5.59
N PRO A 90 10.69 15.83 5.59
CA PRO A 90 11.97 15.17 5.84
C PRO A 90 12.09 14.53 7.23
N GLU A 91 11.42 15.12 8.24
CA GLU A 91 11.41 14.63 9.62
C GLU A 91 10.38 13.51 9.86
N ALA A 92 9.44 13.31 8.92
CA ALA A 92 8.39 12.32 9.07
C ALA A 92 8.91 10.91 8.74
N LYS A 93 8.50 9.93 9.54
CA LYS A 93 8.79 8.53 9.26
C LYS A 93 7.93 8.03 8.11
N HIS A 94 8.57 7.66 7.01
CA HIS A 94 7.89 7.01 5.89
C HIS A 94 7.59 5.54 6.23
N VAL A 95 6.30 5.21 6.32
CA VAL A 95 5.78 3.86 6.55
C VAL A 95 5.24 3.33 5.22
N VAL A 96 5.83 2.26 4.69
CA VAL A 96 5.23 1.61 3.51
C VAL A 96 4.06 0.73 3.91
N ASP A 97 3.06 0.65 3.04
CA ASP A 97 1.90 -0.20 3.24
C ASP A 97 2.30 -1.69 3.18
N TYR A 98 2.02 -2.41 4.26
CA TYR A 98 2.29 -3.83 4.39
C TYR A 98 1.63 -4.67 3.30
N PHE A 99 0.44 -4.28 2.82
CA PHE A 99 -0.23 -4.98 1.72
C PHE A 99 0.64 -4.96 0.46
N HIS A 100 1.17 -3.80 0.08
CA HIS A 100 2.02 -3.64 -1.08
C HIS A 100 3.34 -4.42 -0.96
N VAL A 101 3.90 -4.53 0.25
CA VAL A 101 5.07 -5.38 0.52
C VAL A 101 4.74 -6.85 0.29
N ILE A 102 3.61 -7.33 0.80
CA ILE A 102 3.13 -8.71 0.57
C ILE A 102 2.80 -8.94 -0.91
N GLN A 103 2.29 -7.93 -1.61
CA GLN A 103 1.95 -8.00 -3.02
C GLN A 103 3.17 -8.31 -3.91
N LEU A 104 4.37 -7.80 -3.57
CA LEU A 104 5.61 -8.17 -4.26
C LEU A 104 5.79 -9.70 -4.34
N PHE A 105 5.47 -10.40 -3.24
CA PHE A 105 5.56 -11.86 -3.16
C PHE A 105 4.41 -12.56 -3.85
N THR A 106 3.17 -12.10 -3.65
CA THR A 106 1.99 -12.77 -4.22
C THR A 106 1.95 -12.65 -5.74
N GLU A 107 2.43 -11.54 -6.31
CA GLU A 107 2.62 -11.40 -7.76
C GLU A 107 3.73 -12.32 -8.29
N ALA A 108 4.82 -12.48 -7.54
CA ALA A 108 5.86 -13.43 -7.89
C ALA A 108 5.34 -14.88 -7.87
N LEU A 109 4.52 -15.24 -6.87
CA LEU A 109 3.85 -16.53 -6.79
C LEU A 109 2.92 -16.75 -7.99
N ASP A 110 2.11 -15.76 -8.37
CA ASP A 110 1.23 -15.89 -9.53
C ASP A 110 2.00 -16.07 -10.84
N ARG A 111 3.14 -15.36 -11.01
CA ARG A 111 4.04 -15.55 -12.16
C ARG A 111 4.64 -16.97 -12.20
N CYS A 112 5.12 -17.48 -11.07
CA CYS A 112 5.62 -18.86 -10.96
C CYS A 112 4.51 -19.87 -11.29
N ARG A 113 3.32 -19.70 -10.70
CA ARG A 113 2.14 -20.54 -10.96
C ARG A 113 1.76 -20.58 -12.44
N LYS A 114 1.73 -19.42 -13.13
CA LYS A 114 1.43 -19.34 -14.57
C LYS A 114 2.43 -20.09 -15.44
N SER A 115 3.70 -20.11 -15.03
CA SER A 115 4.77 -20.80 -15.76
C SER A 115 4.68 -22.32 -15.57
N PHE A 116 4.26 -22.75 -14.38
CA PHE A 116 4.07 -24.16 -14.01
C PHE A 116 2.78 -24.78 -14.58
N GLY A 117 1.69 -24.02 -14.69
CA GLY A 117 0.39 -24.49 -15.20
C GLY A 117 0.32 -24.79 -16.70
N LYS A 118 1.39 -24.53 -17.48
CA LYS A 118 1.44 -24.84 -18.91
C LYS A 118 1.70 -26.32 -19.22
N GLY A 119 2.10 -27.12 -18.22
CA GLY A 119 2.45 -28.53 -18.41
C GLY A 119 1.38 -29.56 -18.00
N ASN A 120 0.36 -29.20 -17.21
CA ASN A 120 -0.64 -30.14 -16.74
C ASN A 120 -1.84 -29.44 -16.10
N LYS A 121 -3.07 -29.84 -16.44
CA LYS A 121 -4.35 -29.40 -15.81
C LYS A 121 -4.51 -29.89 -14.34
N LYS A 122 -3.42 -30.08 -13.59
CA LYS A 122 -3.40 -30.91 -12.36
C LYS A 122 -3.71 -30.17 -11.05
N HIS A 123 -3.73 -28.84 -11.03
CA HIS A 123 -3.72 -28.08 -9.77
C HIS A 123 -5.07 -27.48 -9.36
N GLY A 124 -6.14 -27.82 -10.09
CA GLY A 124 -7.48 -27.33 -9.80
C GLY A 124 -7.72 -25.86 -10.17
N HIS A 125 -8.76 -25.27 -9.61
CA HIS A 125 -9.20 -23.91 -9.96
C HIS A 125 -8.16 -22.85 -9.53
N VAL A 126 -7.84 -21.88 -10.40
CA VAL A 126 -6.82 -20.84 -10.15
C VAL A 126 -6.99 -20.15 -8.79
N ARG A 127 -8.22 -19.75 -8.44
CA ARG A 127 -8.53 -19.16 -7.12
C ARG A 127 -8.11 -20.04 -5.94
N TYR A 128 -8.29 -21.36 -6.03
CA TYR A 128 -7.91 -22.30 -4.98
C TYR A 128 -6.39 -22.35 -4.81
N VAL A 129 -5.65 -22.50 -5.92
CA VAL A 129 -4.17 -22.51 -5.92
C VAL A 129 -3.61 -21.21 -5.35
N CYS A 130 -4.10 -20.06 -5.83
CA CYS A 130 -3.66 -18.75 -5.35
C CYS A 130 -3.96 -18.58 -3.86
N ARG A 131 -5.13 -19.02 -3.37
CA ARG A 131 -5.44 -18.98 -1.94
C ARG A 131 -4.42 -19.77 -1.14
N LEU A 132 -4.15 -21.03 -1.49
CA LEU A 132 -3.21 -21.87 -0.74
C LEU A 132 -1.79 -21.28 -0.71
N LEU A 133 -1.28 -20.81 -1.85
CA LEU A 133 0.07 -20.26 -1.95
C LEU A 133 0.24 -18.93 -1.21
N THR A 134 -0.82 -18.12 -1.16
CA THR A 134 -0.77 -16.79 -0.52
C THR A 134 -1.19 -16.81 0.93
N GLN A 135 -1.90 -17.84 1.41
CA GLN A 135 -2.35 -17.92 2.80
C GLN A 135 -1.20 -18.25 3.77
N ARG A 136 -1.39 -17.95 5.05
CA ARG A 136 -0.44 -18.32 6.11
C ARG A 136 -0.56 -19.83 6.36
N PRO A 137 0.56 -20.58 6.50
CA PRO A 137 0.52 -22.02 6.73
C PRO A 137 -0.37 -22.43 7.89
N GLU A 138 -0.42 -21.63 8.96
CA GLU A 138 -1.21 -21.89 10.15
C GLU A 138 -2.73 -21.87 9.87
N LYS A 139 -3.17 -21.23 8.79
CA LYS A 139 -4.58 -21.20 8.37
C LYS A 139 -4.95 -22.29 7.34
N LEU A 140 -3.99 -23.12 6.94
CA LEU A 140 -4.23 -24.22 6.01
C LEU A 140 -4.52 -25.51 6.79
N THR A 141 -5.37 -26.38 6.25
CA THR A 141 -5.51 -27.75 6.77
C THR A 141 -4.23 -28.56 6.49
N GLU A 142 -4.05 -29.72 7.14
CA GLU A 142 -2.84 -30.51 6.89
C GLU A 142 -2.80 -31.06 5.45
N GLU A 143 -3.94 -31.41 4.87
CA GLU A 143 -4.06 -31.84 3.48
C GLU A 143 -3.69 -30.72 2.52
N GLU A 144 -4.13 -29.48 2.80
CA GLU A 144 -3.76 -28.30 2.02
C GLU A 144 -2.27 -27.97 2.13
N ARG A 145 -1.68 -28.13 3.31
CA ARG A 145 -0.23 -27.96 3.50
C ARG A 145 0.54 -29.00 2.71
N GLN A 146 0.10 -30.26 2.75
CA GLN A 146 0.72 -31.35 1.99
C GLN A 146 0.66 -31.05 0.48
N THR A 147 -0.49 -30.59 -0.01
CA THR A 147 -0.66 -30.13 -1.40
C THR A 147 0.34 -29.02 -1.75
N VAL A 148 0.51 -28.01 -0.88
CA VAL A 148 1.49 -26.93 -1.09
C VAL A 148 2.94 -27.45 -1.05
N ARG A 149 3.25 -28.47 -0.23
CA ARG A 149 4.58 -29.10 -0.22
C ARG A 149 4.86 -29.83 -1.54
N GLU A 150 3.86 -30.48 -2.12
CA GLU A 150 3.98 -31.15 -3.42
C GLU A 150 4.27 -30.15 -4.53
N TRP A 151 3.51 -29.06 -4.62
CA TRP A 151 3.75 -28.03 -5.64
C TRP A 151 5.14 -27.38 -5.52
N GLN A 152 5.65 -27.22 -4.30
CA GLN A 152 7.01 -26.72 -4.09
C GLN A 152 8.08 -27.68 -4.63
N LYS A 153 7.86 -29.00 -4.60
CA LYS A 153 8.80 -29.98 -5.17
C LYS A 153 8.81 -29.96 -6.70
N GLU A 154 7.73 -29.49 -7.31
CA GLU A 154 7.61 -29.42 -8.76
C GLU A 154 8.29 -28.15 -9.36
N SER A 155 8.65 -27.16 -8.54
CA SER A 155 9.30 -25.93 -9.02
C SER A 155 10.14 -25.23 -7.96
N ASP A 156 11.46 -25.20 -8.18
CA ASP A 156 12.42 -24.49 -7.33
C ASP A 156 12.08 -22.99 -7.20
N SER A 157 11.61 -22.37 -8.29
CA SER A 157 11.20 -20.96 -8.25
C SER A 157 9.96 -20.75 -7.39
N LEU A 158 8.96 -21.63 -7.49
CA LEU A 158 7.76 -21.55 -6.65
C LEU A 158 8.13 -21.76 -5.17
N GLN A 159 8.97 -22.75 -4.89
CA GLN A 159 9.50 -23.01 -3.56
C GLN A 159 10.23 -21.80 -2.99
N ALA A 160 11.19 -21.23 -3.74
CA ALA A 160 11.97 -20.09 -3.29
C ALA A 160 11.07 -18.88 -2.96
N VAL A 161 10.11 -18.55 -3.82
CA VAL A 161 9.19 -17.44 -3.58
C VAL A 161 8.30 -17.72 -2.37
N TYR A 162 7.69 -18.91 -2.28
CA TYR A 162 6.82 -19.28 -1.15
C TYR A 162 7.57 -19.22 0.18
N GLN A 163 8.76 -19.82 0.26
CA GLN A 163 9.57 -19.81 1.47
C GLN A 163 10.02 -18.39 1.84
N SER A 164 10.39 -17.57 0.87
CA SER A 164 10.77 -16.17 1.11
C SER A 164 9.62 -15.34 1.70
N LEU A 165 8.38 -15.57 1.23
CA LEU A 165 7.17 -14.95 1.77
C LEU A 165 6.91 -15.39 3.21
N GLN A 166 6.95 -16.70 3.51
CA GLN A 166 6.68 -17.17 4.86
C GLN A 166 7.77 -16.71 5.84
N HIS A 167 9.04 -16.67 5.40
CA HIS A 167 10.11 -16.11 6.20
C HIS A 167 9.90 -14.59 6.43
N PHE A 168 9.48 -13.83 5.42
CA PHE A 168 9.19 -12.40 5.60
C PHE A 168 8.06 -12.17 6.62
N ARG A 169 6.99 -12.98 6.58
CA ARG A 169 5.91 -12.94 7.57
C ARG A 169 6.37 -13.26 9.00
N TYR A 170 7.40 -14.08 9.15
CA TYR A 170 8.01 -14.31 10.44
C TYR A 170 8.81 -13.09 10.91
N VAL A 171 9.54 -12.43 10.01
CA VAL A 171 10.26 -11.18 10.30
C VAL A 171 9.29 -10.07 10.69
N SER A 172 8.14 -9.96 10.03
CA SER A 172 7.18 -8.88 10.27
C SER A 172 6.33 -9.01 11.55
N LYS A 173 6.44 -10.12 12.30
CA LYS A 173 5.77 -10.29 13.61
C LYS A 173 6.48 -9.58 14.77
N ILE A 174 7.60 -8.93 14.53
CA ILE A 174 8.48 -8.37 15.57
C ILE A 174 7.99 -6.98 16.01
N GLN A 175 8.05 -6.70 17.32
CA GLN A 175 7.68 -5.39 17.88
C GLN A 175 8.89 -4.55 18.34
N ASN A 176 10.11 -5.10 18.27
CA ASN A 176 11.33 -4.45 18.71
C ASN A 176 12.22 -4.05 17.51
N GLU A 177 12.67 -2.79 17.48
CA GLU A 177 13.44 -2.25 16.36
C GLU A 177 14.76 -2.97 16.12
N ARG A 178 15.56 -3.22 17.17
CA ARG A 178 16.84 -3.92 17.04
C ARG A 178 16.64 -5.33 16.47
N GLN A 179 15.59 -6.03 16.93
CA GLN A 179 15.26 -7.34 16.40
C GLN A 179 14.75 -7.27 14.96
N ALA A 180 13.93 -6.28 14.61
CA ALA A 180 13.42 -6.06 13.26
C ALA A 180 14.57 -5.84 12.27
N LYS A 181 15.48 -4.91 12.59
CA LYS A 181 16.72 -4.67 11.82
C LYS A 181 17.54 -5.95 11.63
N ARG A 182 17.83 -6.67 12.70
CA ARG A 182 18.61 -7.91 12.65
C ARG A 182 17.95 -8.98 11.77
N ARG A 183 16.66 -9.23 11.96
CA ARG A 183 15.95 -10.29 11.21
C ARG A 183 15.72 -9.90 9.75
N LEU A 184 15.44 -8.64 9.45
CA LEU A 184 15.33 -8.15 8.09
C LEU A 184 16.67 -8.27 7.35
N ASN A 185 17.78 -7.90 8.00
CA ASN A 185 19.12 -8.09 7.43
C ASN A 185 19.43 -9.57 7.18
N ALA A 186 19.09 -10.46 8.13
CA ALA A 186 19.26 -11.90 7.95
C ALA A 186 18.40 -12.45 6.78
N TRP A 187 17.17 -11.94 6.64
CA TRP A 187 16.29 -12.28 5.52
C TRP A 187 16.92 -11.82 4.19
N VAL A 188 17.41 -10.57 4.12
CA VAL A 188 18.07 -10.02 2.94
C VAL A 188 19.30 -10.86 2.57
N HIS A 189 20.21 -11.11 3.51
CA HIS A 189 21.40 -11.92 3.27
C HIS A 189 21.08 -13.31 2.71
N ARG A 190 20.00 -13.94 3.19
CA ARG A 190 19.56 -15.25 2.72
C ARG A 190 19.08 -15.22 1.26
N TYR A 191 18.40 -14.16 0.83
CA TYR A 191 17.67 -14.14 -0.43
C TYR A 191 18.27 -13.22 -1.51
N LEU A 192 19.23 -12.37 -1.18
CA LEU A 192 19.83 -11.40 -2.12
C LEU A 192 20.53 -12.07 -3.31
N PHE A 193 21.08 -13.28 -3.10
CA PHE A 193 21.74 -14.10 -4.12
C PHE A 193 20.96 -15.37 -4.48
N CYS A 194 19.66 -15.40 -4.19
CA CYS A 194 18.81 -16.54 -4.54
C CYS A 194 18.86 -16.83 -6.06
N PRO A 195 18.95 -18.10 -6.50
CA PRO A 195 18.89 -18.43 -7.93
C PRO A 195 17.61 -17.91 -8.61
N CYS A 196 16.50 -17.84 -7.87
CA CYS A 196 15.25 -17.28 -8.36
C CYS A 196 15.36 -15.75 -8.53
N SER A 197 15.29 -15.28 -9.78
CA SER A 197 15.35 -13.86 -10.13
C SER A 197 14.24 -13.02 -9.47
N ALA A 198 13.04 -13.59 -9.32
CA ALA A 198 11.92 -12.93 -8.65
C ALA A 198 12.24 -12.64 -7.17
N VAL A 199 12.78 -13.63 -6.45
CA VAL A 199 13.19 -13.47 -5.05
C VAL A 199 14.30 -12.42 -4.92
N ARG A 200 15.30 -12.43 -5.81
CA ARG A 200 16.35 -11.40 -5.82
C ARG A 200 15.80 -10.00 -6.06
N ALA A 201 14.85 -9.85 -6.98
CA ALA A 201 14.23 -8.56 -7.26
C ALA A 201 13.48 -8.02 -6.02
N ILE A 202 12.75 -8.89 -5.32
CA ILE A 202 12.09 -8.53 -4.05
C ILE A 202 13.14 -8.13 -3.01
N ALA A 203 14.21 -8.92 -2.83
CA ALA A 203 15.26 -8.61 -1.87
C ALA A 203 15.94 -7.26 -2.16
N LYS A 204 16.25 -6.96 -3.42
CA LYS A 204 16.77 -5.65 -3.83
C LYS A 204 15.79 -4.52 -3.53
N SER A 205 14.48 -4.74 -3.69
CA SER A 205 13.45 -3.75 -3.36
C SER A 205 13.42 -3.45 -1.86
N LEU A 206 13.48 -4.50 -1.02
CA LEU A 206 13.51 -4.34 0.44
C LEU A 206 14.79 -3.64 0.91
N VAL A 207 15.95 -3.97 0.34
CA VAL A 207 17.23 -3.29 0.65
C VAL A 207 17.13 -1.77 0.42
N LYS A 208 16.58 -1.36 -0.73
CA LYS A 208 16.41 0.06 -1.09
C LYS A 208 15.45 0.82 -0.16
N ARG A 209 14.66 0.09 0.62
CA ARG A 209 13.58 0.62 1.48
C ARG A 209 13.68 0.07 2.91
N THR A 210 14.89 -0.19 3.38
CA THR A 210 15.11 -0.90 4.66
C THR A 210 14.44 -0.17 5.82
N ASP A 211 14.62 1.15 5.92
CA ASP A 211 14.06 1.95 7.01
C ASP A 211 12.54 2.05 6.92
N GLU A 212 11.98 2.16 5.72
CA GLU A 212 10.54 2.20 5.52
C GLU A 212 9.88 0.85 5.82
N ILE A 213 10.56 -0.26 5.53
CA ILE A 213 10.09 -1.61 5.88
C ILE A 213 10.16 -1.83 7.39
N ILE A 214 11.20 -1.32 8.07
CA ILE A 214 11.27 -1.36 9.53
C ILE A 214 10.13 -0.52 10.12
N SER A 215 9.88 0.67 9.57
CA SER A 215 8.73 1.51 9.96
C SER A 215 7.41 0.80 9.72
N CYS A 216 7.24 0.08 8.60
CA CYS A 216 6.07 -0.75 8.31
C CYS A 216 5.85 -1.85 9.37
N ILE A 217 6.91 -2.46 9.90
CA ILE A 217 6.82 -3.53 10.89
C ILE A 217 6.45 -2.99 12.28
N LEU A 218 6.96 -1.82 12.65
CA LEU A 218 6.86 -1.28 14.02
C LEU A 218 5.76 -0.24 14.20
N SER A 219 5.33 0.41 13.12
CA SER A 219 4.31 1.47 13.16
C SER A 219 2.92 0.88 13.43
N PRO A 220 2.07 1.55 14.23
CA PRO A 220 0.67 1.21 14.36
C PRO A 220 -0.16 1.64 13.13
N TYR A 221 0.40 2.50 12.26
CA TYR A 221 -0.31 3.06 11.12
C TYR A 221 -0.24 2.15 9.89
N SER A 222 -1.34 2.08 9.16
CA SER A 222 -1.44 1.31 7.91
C SER A 222 -2.32 2.06 6.91
N ASN A 223 -2.17 1.71 5.62
CA ASN A 223 -2.97 2.31 4.56
C ASN A 223 -4.41 1.73 4.48
N GLY A 224 -4.82 0.87 5.43
CA GLY A 224 -6.08 0.11 5.32
C GLY A 224 -7.34 0.99 5.24
N LYS A 225 -7.37 2.13 5.95
CA LYS A 225 -8.50 3.07 5.86
C LYS A 225 -8.61 3.74 4.49
N MET A 226 -7.49 3.90 3.78
CA MET A 226 -7.45 4.54 2.47
C MET A 226 -8.22 3.74 1.42
N GLU A 227 -8.26 2.41 1.51
CA GLU A 227 -9.07 1.59 0.59
C GLU A 227 -10.57 1.95 0.70
N GLY A 228 -11.06 2.09 1.93
CA GLY A 228 -12.43 2.52 2.20
C GLY A 228 -12.70 3.92 1.63
N THR A 229 -11.77 4.84 1.86
CA THR A 229 -11.85 6.22 1.34
C THR A 229 -11.80 6.26 -0.19
N ASN A 230 -10.92 5.50 -0.83
CA ASN A 230 -10.87 5.36 -2.29
C ASN A 230 -12.19 4.83 -2.85
N ASN A 231 -12.86 3.93 -2.14
CA ASN A 231 -14.20 3.46 -2.52
C ASN A 231 -15.27 4.54 -2.34
N LYS A 232 -15.22 5.36 -1.28
CA LYS A 232 -16.08 6.55 -1.10
C LYS A 232 -15.86 7.56 -2.22
N ILE A 233 -14.60 7.89 -2.55
CA ILE A 233 -14.21 8.77 -3.68
C ILE A 233 -14.78 8.23 -5.00
N LYS A 234 -14.65 6.92 -5.28
CA LYS A 234 -15.26 6.29 -6.46
C LYS A 234 -16.78 6.41 -6.46
N LEU A 235 -17.44 6.21 -5.32
CA LEU A 235 -18.90 6.33 -5.19
C LEU A 235 -19.37 7.78 -5.42
N MET A 236 -18.69 8.77 -4.83
CA MET A 236 -18.98 10.20 -5.05
C MET A 236 -18.92 10.57 -6.52
N LYS A 237 -17.88 10.13 -7.24
CA LYS A 237 -17.79 10.34 -8.69
C LYS A 237 -18.95 9.72 -9.45
N ARG A 238 -19.39 8.51 -9.09
CA ARG A 238 -20.54 7.84 -9.71
C ARG A 238 -21.84 8.61 -9.46
N ARG A 239 -22.07 9.04 -8.22
CA ARG A 239 -23.27 9.83 -7.84
C ARG A 239 -23.29 11.20 -8.49
N GLY A 240 -22.13 11.84 -8.65
CA GLY A 240 -22.00 13.14 -9.32
C GLY A 240 -21.96 13.07 -10.85
N TYR A 241 -22.11 11.89 -11.46
CA TYR A 241 -21.95 11.67 -12.91
C TYR A 241 -20.60 12.18 -13.47
N GLY A 242 -19.55 12.12 -12.64
CA GLY A 242 -18.21 12.61 -12.95
C GLY A 242 -18.00 14.09 -12.58
N TYR A 243 -16.74 14.47 -12.37
CA TYR A 243 -16.35 15.84 -12.04
C TYR A 243 -15.40 16.40 -13.10
N ARG A 244 -15.67 17.61 -13.56
CA ARG A 244 -14.80 18.30 -14.51
C ARG A 244 -13.63 19.02 -13.82
N ASN A 245 -13.91 19.65 -12.68
CA ASN A 245 -12.95 20.45 -11.93
C ASN A 245 -12.53 19.68 -10.66
N ILE A 246 -11.23 19.41 -10.52
CA ILE A 246 -10.71 18.63 -9.38
C ILE A 246 -10.84 19.38 -8.05
N GLN A 247 -10.71 20.70 -8.04
CA GLN A 247 -10.84 21.50 -6.81
C GLN A 247 -12.25 21.43 -6.24
N ARG A 248 -13.27 21.45 -7.11
CA ARG A 248 -14.66 21.20 -6.71
C ARG A 248 -14.87 19.78 -6.20
N PHE A 249 -14.25 18.81 -6.84
CA PHE A 249 -14.31 17.42 -6.39
C PHE A 249 -13.63 17.24 -5.02
N ALA A 250 -12.46 17.83 -4.84
CA ALA A 250 -11.70 17.81 -3.61
C ALA A 250 -12.52 18.37 -2.46
N LEU A 251 -13.14 19.53 -2.65
CA LEU A 251 -13.99 20.17 -1.64
C LEU A 251 -15.16 19.28 -1.21
N ARG A 252 -15.80 18.59 -2.16
CA ARG A 252 -16.87 17.65 -1.84
C ARG A 252 -16.36 16.42 -1.08
N VAL A 253 -15.22 15.87 -1.48
CA VAL A 253 -14.61 14.72 -0.79
C VAL A 253 -14.24 15.10 0.65
N ARG A 254 -13.62 16.26 0.84
CA ARG A 254 -13.26 16.79 2.17
C ARG A 254 -14.50 16.90 3.07
N LEU A 255 -15.58 17.52 2.58
CA LEU A 255 -16.82 17.66 3.38
C LEU A 255 -17.49 16.32 3.74
N GLU A 256 -17.49 15.35 2.84
CA GLU A 256 -18.12 14.03 3.06
C GLU A 256 -17.25 13.10 3.92
N THR A 257 -15.98 13.47 4.15
CA THR A 257 -15.04 12.69 4.97
C THR A 257 -14.64 13.40 6.26
N ALA A 258 -14.89 14.71 6.36
CA ALA A 258 -14.73 15.47 7.58
C ALA A 258 -15.68 14.94 8.66
N ASN A 259 -15.14 14.78 9.87
CA ASN A 259 -15.96 14.50 11.05
C ASN A 259 -16.69 15.79 11.47
N ILE A 260 -17.70 16.19 10.70
CA ILE A 260 -18.50 17.40 10.95
C ILE A 260 -19.53 17.16 12.08
N LEU A 261 -19.62 15.93 12.60
CA LEU A 261 -20.53 15.54 13.67
C LEU A 261 -19.76 14.85 14.80
N SER A 262 -19.16 15.64 15.69
CA SER A 262 -18.76 15.22 17.04
C SER A 262 -19.31 16.21 18.05
#